data_AF-A0A9R0ZVK4-F1
#
_entry.id   AF-A0A9R0ZVK4-F1
#
_cell.length_a   1.000
_cell.length_b   1.000
_cell.length_c   1.000
_cell.angle_alpha   90.00
_cell.angle_beta   90.00
_cell.angle_gamma   90.00
#
_symmetry.space_group_name_H-M   'P 1'
#
loop_
_entity.id
_entity.type
_entity.pdbx_description
1 polymer ?
#
loop_
_entity_poly.entity_id
_entity_poly.type
_entity_poly.pdbx_seq_one_letter_code
_entity_poly.pdbx_strand_id
1 'polypeptide(L)'
;MSGGAARELHGDGGEKKAINSELWHACSGPLVAMPPVGSLVVYFPQGHSEQVAASMHKEVDIIPNYPSLPSKLICKLLSLTLHADSETDEVYAQMTLQPVNKYDRDAMLASELGLKQNKQPVEFFCKTLTASDTSTHGGFSVPRRAAEKIFLGLYDATTRSRADGQGSS
;
A
#
# COMPACT_ATOMS: atom_id res chain seq x y z
N MET A 1 -33.18 -37.26 -4.93
CA MET A 1 -31.93 -37.08 -5.69
C MET A 1 -32.18 -35.94 -6.68
N SER A 2 -31.77 -34.72 -6.33
CA SER A 2 -31.79 -33.58 -7.25
C SER A 2 -30.35 -33.09 -7.35
N GLY A 3 -29.72 -33.34 -8.49
CA GLY A 3 -28.33 -32.97 -8.76
C GLY A 3 -28.26 -31.54 -9.27
N GLY A 4 -27.62 -30.67 -8.49
CA GLY A 4 -27.24 -29.33 -8.93
C GLY A 4 -25.93 -29.36 -9.70
N ALA A 5 -25.91 -28.79 -10.90
CA ALA A 5 -24.70 -28.57 -11.67
C ALA A 5 -23.88 -27.43 -11.02
N ALA A 6 -22.73 -27.78 -10.44
CA ALA A 6 -21.71 -26.82 -10.06
C ALA A 6 -21.02 -26.33 -11.35
N ARG A 7 -21.14 -25.05 -11.65
CA ARG A 7 -20.31 -24.39 -12.66
C ARG A 7 -18.93 -24.19 -12.06
N GLU A 8 -17.94 -24.91 -12.59
CA GLU A 8 -16.53 -24.67 -12.32
C GLU A 8 -16.14 -23.27 -12.82
N LEU A 9 -15.64 -22.44 -11.92
CA LEU A 9 -15.01 -21.17 -12.25
C LEU A 9 -13.59 -21.48 -12.73
N HIS A 10 -13.35 -21.28 -14.02
CA HIS A 10 -12.03 -21.32 -14.63
C HIS A 10 -11.19 -20.20 -13.99
N GLY A 11 -10.24 -20.58 -13.14
CA GLY A 11 -9.22 -19.68 -12.63
C GLY A 11 -8.21 -19.38 -13.73
N ASP A 12 -8.27 -18.17 -14.27
CA ASP A 12 -7.25 -17.67 -15.19
C ASP A 12 -5.91 -17.55 -14.45
N GLY A 13 -4.94 -18.37 -14.88
CA GLY A 13 -3.58 -18.42 -14.37
C GLY A 13 -2.74 -17.27 -14.90
N GLY A 14 -3.15 -16.04 -14.62
CA GLY A 14 -2.33 -14.86 -14.83
C GLY A 14 -1.20 -14.84 -13.80
N GLU A 15 0.05 -14.81 -14.27
CA GLU A 15 1.20 -14.50 -13.43
C GLU A 15 0.89 -13.24 -12.61
N LYS A 16 0.66 -13.40 -11.30
CA LYS A 16 0.36 -12.28 -10.41
C LYS A 16 1.60 -11.38 -10.38
N LYS A 17 1.60 -10.33 -11.21
CA LYS A 17 2.63 -9.28 -11.17
C LYS A 17 2.76 -8.82 -9.72
N ALA A 18 3.97 -8.91 -9.19
CA ALA A 18 4.26 -8.42 -7.86
C ALA A 18 3.90 -6.93 -7.77
N ILE A 19 3.18 -6.54 -6.72
CA ILE A 19 2.78 -5.15 -6.50
C ILE A 19 4.03 -4.26 -6.32
N ASN A 20 4.01 -3.07 -6.91
CA ASN A 20 5.09 -2.11 -6.72
C ASN A 20 5.03 -1.58 -5.27
N SER A 21 6.10 -1.82 -4.50
CA SER A 21 6.12 -1.46 -3.08
C SER A 21 6.07 0.05 -2.84
N GLU A 22 6.71 0.87 -3.67
CA GLU A 22 6.68 2.33 -3.51
C GLU A 22 5.28 2.87 -3.77
N LEU A 23 4.60 2.41 -4.83
CA LEU A 23 3.22 2.80 -5.11
C LEU A 23 2.28 2.38 -3.98
N TRP A 24 2.44 1.16 -3.45
CA TRP A 24 1.64 0.69 -2.31
C TRP A 24 1.80 1.59 -1.07
N HIS A 25 3.02 2.04 -0.77
CA HIS A 25 3.28 2.98 0.33
C HIS A 25 2.70 4.37 0.05
N ALA A 26 2.78 4.87 -1.20
CA ALA A 26 2.14 6.13 -1.57
C ALA A 26 0.61 6.10 -1.38
N CYS A 27 -0.03 4.96 -1.69
CA CYS A 27 -1.47 4.78 -1.53
C CYS A 27 -1.90 4.52 -0.08
N SER A 28 -1.11 3.79 0.71
CA SER A 28 -1.47 3.49 2.11
C SER A 28 -1.35 4.71 3.04
N GLY A 29 -0.59 5.72 2.61
CA GLY A 29 -0.52 7.02 3.24
C GLY A 29 0.73 7.22 4.11
N PRO A 30 1.07 8.48 4.43
CA PRO A 30 2.38 8.83 4.99
C PRO A 30 2.61 8.35 6.42
N LEU A 31 1.55 7.93 7.13
CA LEU A 31 1.61 7.42 8.49
C LEU A 31 1.81 5.90 8.56
N VAL A 32 1.70 5.20 7.42
CA VAL A 32 1.83 3.74 7.36
C VAL A 32 3.31 3.37 7.27
N ALA A 33 3.74 2.47 8.15
CA ALA A 33 5.06 1.87 8.14
C ALA A 33 4.95 0.37 8.40
N MET A 34 5.65 -0.40 7.57
CA MET A 34 5.60 -1.86 7.64
C MET A 34 6.82 -2.41 8.39
N PRO A 35 6.64 -3.28 9.40
CA PRO A 35 7.75 -3.94 10.08
C PRO A 35 8.52 -4.86 9.11
N PRO A 36 9.85 -4.99 9.24
CA PRO A 36 10.60 -5.90 8.38
C PRO A 36 10.32 -7.35 8.76
N VAL A 37 10.28 -8.22 7.76
CA VAL A 37 10.16 -9.67 7.97
C VAL A 37 11.29 -10.17 8.88
N GLY A 38 10.96 -11.03 9.83
CA GLY A 38 11.86 -11.55 10.86
C GLY A 38 11.87 -10.74 12.16
N SER A 39 11.30 -9.54 12.19
CA SER A 39 11.25 -8.71 13.39
C SER A 39 10.27 -9.21 14.44
N LEU A 40 10.45 -8.73 15.66
CA LEU A 40 9.45 -8.82 16.71
C LEU A 40 8.44 -7.68 16.58
N VAL A 41 7.16 -8.03 16.73
CA VAL A 41 6.02 -7.11 16.77
C VAL A 41 5.12 -7.47 17.95
N VAL A 42 4.32 -6.51 18.40
CA VAL A 42 3.27 -6.76 19.38
C VAL A 42 1.93 -6.76 18.66
N TYR A 43 1.24 -7.89 18.68
CA TYR A 43 -0.12 -8.02 18.15
C TYR A 43 -1.13 -7.73 19.25
N PHE A 44 -2.07 -6.84 18.98
CA PHE A 44 -3.18 -6.48 19.87
C PHE A 44 -4.48 -7.04 19.27
N PRO A 45 -5.02 -8.15 19.80
CA PRO A 45 -6.27 -8.72 19.29
C PRO A 45 -7.43 -7.72 19.30
N GLN A 46 -7.48 -6.82 20.29
CA GLN A 46 -8.50 -5.77 20.37
C GLN A 46 -8.45 -4.83 19.15
N GLY A 47 -7.27 -4.31 18.79
CA GLY A 47 -7.13 -3.43 17.62
C GLY A 47 -7.49 -4.11 16.30
N HIS A 48 -7.23 -5.43 16.18
CA HIS A 48 -7.70 -6.21 15.04
C HIS A 48 -9.23 -6.27 14.99
N SER A 49 -9.89 -6.54 16.12
CA SER A 49 -11.36 -6.55 16.18
C SER A 49 -11.96 -5.19 15.81
N GLU A 50 -11.36 -4.09 16.27
CA GLU A 50 -11.74 -2.72 15.91
C GLU A 50 -11.61 -2.48 14.39
N GLN A 51 -10.53 -2.94 13.76
CA GLN A 51 -10.34 -2.84 12.31
C GLN A 51 -11.39 -3.66 11.54
N VAL A 52 -11.67 -4.90 11.96
CA VAL A 52 -12.71 -5.74 11.35
C VAL A 52 -14.08 -5.08 11.46
N ALA A 53 -14.42 -4.51 12.61
CA ALA A 53 -15.66 -3.79 12.79
C ALA A 53 -15.83 -2.60 11.85
N ALA A 54 -14.78 -1.78 11.73
CA ALA A 54 -14.75 -0.64 10.82
C ALA A 54 -14.97 -1.07 9.36
N SER A 55 -14.33 -2.17 8.92
CA SER A 55 -14.50 -2.70 7.55
C SER A 55 -15.92 -3.23 7.26
N MET A 56 -16.63 -3.73 8.28
CA MET A 56 -17.96 -4.32 8.11
C MET A 56 -19.09 -3.31 8.26
N HIS A 57 -18.78 -2.03 8.56
CA HIS A 57 -19.75 -0.98 8.90
C HIS A 57 -20.76 -1.42 9.98
N LYS A 58 -20.31 -2.23 10.95
CA LYS A 58 -21.12 -2.70 12.08
C LYS A 58 -20.55 -2.16 13.38
N GLU A 59 -21.42 -1.68 14.26
CA GLU A 59 -21.04 -1.45 15.65
C GLU A 59 -20.70 -2.80 16.31
N VAL A 60 -19.66 -2.81 17.13
CA VAL A 60 -19.25 -4.02 17.86
C VAL A 60 -20.15 -4.19 19.07
N ASP A 61 -21.39 -4.61 18.85
CA ASP A 61 -22.36 -4.76 19.93
C ASP A 61 -21.91 -5.84 20.94
N ILE A 62 -21.10 -6.81 20.50
CA ILE A 62 -20.57 -7.89 21.35
C ILE A 62 -19.16 -8.26 20.87
N ILE A 63 -18.11 -7.79 21.57
CA ILE A 63 -16.78 -8.41 21.46
C ILE A 63 -16.85 -9.75 22.18
N PRO A 64 -16.68 -10.90 21.51
CA PRO A 64 -16.61 -12.18 22.20
C PRO A 64 -15.45 -12.14 23.20
N ASN A 65 -15.78 -12.38 24.48
CA ASN A 65 -14.77 -12.45 25.52
C ASN A 65 -14.00 -13.77 25.36
N TYR A 66 -12.68 -13.68 25.21
CA TYR A 66 -11.79 -14.83 25.18
C TYR A 66 -10.91 -14.78 26.44
N PRO A 67 -11.33 -15.39 27.57
CA PRO A 67 -10.64 -15.25 28.86
C PRO A 67 -9.20 -15.74 28.84
N SER A 68 -8.87 -16.66 27.94
CA SER A 68 -7.54 -17.24 27.76
C SER A 68 -6.68 -16.49 26.73
N LEU A 69 -7.21 -15.48 26.04
CA LEU A 69 -6.47 -14.70 25.07
C LEU A 69 -5.84 -13.48 25.74
N PRO A 70 -4.50 -13.38 25.77
CA PRO A 70 -3.83 -12.19 26.28
C PRO A 70 -4.18 -10.94 25.45
N SER A 71 -4.27 -9.77 26.10
CA SER A 71 -4.52 -8.49 25.42
C SER A 71 -3.39 -8.05 24.48
N LYS A 72 -2.22 -8.68 24.60
CA LYS A 72 -1.05 -8.46 23.75
C LYS A 72 -0.28 -9.77 23.56
N LEU A 73 0.17 -10.01 22.35
CA LEU A 73 1.01 -11.15 21.98
C LEU A 73 2.30 -10.64 21.36
N ILE A 74 3.43 -11.13 21.85
CA ILE A 74 4.72 -10.89 21.20
C ILE A 74 4.85 -11.92 20.09
N CYS A 75 5.06 -11.45 18.86
CA CYS A 75 5.13 -12.31 17.69
C CYS A 75 6.39 -12.03 16.87
N LYS A 76 6.92 -13.07 16.23
CA LYS A 76 7.85 -12.92 15.10
C LYS A 76 7.05 -12.79 13.81
N LEU A 77 7.37 -11.80 12.99
CA LEU A 77 6.79 -11.66 11.65
C LEU A 77 7.47 -12.62 10.68
N LEU A 78 6.75 -13.65 10.23
CA LEU A 78 7.30 -14.68 9.33
C LEU A 78 7.28 -14.26 7.87
N SER A 79 6.23 -13.57 7.45
CA SER A 79 6.09 -13.06 6.09
C SER A 79 5.19 -11.85 6.05
N LEU A 80 5.48 -10.99 5.07
CA LEU A 80 4.70 -9.81 4.74
C LEU A 80 4.49 -9.79 3.22
N THR A 81 3.25 -9.73 2.77
CA THR A 81 2.90 -9.53 1.36
C THR A 81 1.95 -8.35 1.23
N LEU A 82 2.18 -7.53 0.21
CA LEU A 82 1.40 -6.33 -0.07
C LEU A 82 0.40 -6.63 -1.19
N HIS A 83 -0.80 -6.08 -1.09
CA HIS A 83 -1.90 -6.33 -2.02
C HIS A 83 -2.72 -5.06 -2.24
N ALA A 84 -3.49 -5.06 -3.33
CA ALA A 84 -4.56 -4.11 -3.57
C ALA A 84 -5.79 -4.90 -4.02
N ASP A 85 -6.97 -4.52 -3.54
CA ASP A 85 -8.23 -5.05 -4.03
C ASP A 85 -8.48 -4.58 -5.47
N SER A 86 -8.87 -5.48 -6.37
CA SER A 86 -9.02 -5.17 -7.80
C SER A 86 -10.29 -4.40 -8.15
N GLU A 87 -11.26 -4.36 -7.24
CA GLU A 87 -12.54 -3.67 -7.43
C GLU A 87 -12.53 -2.31 -6.75
N THR A 88 -11.95 -2.21 -5.55
CA THR A 88 -12.00 -0.98 -4.74
C THR A 88 -10.71 -0.16 -4.75
N ASP A 89 -9.62 -0.69 -5.32
CA ASP A 89 -8.26 -0.15 -5.24
C ASP A 89 -7.73 -0.01 -3.79
N GLU A 90 -8.41 -0.60 -2.80
CA GLU A 90 -7.99 -0.54 -1.40
C GLU A 90 -6.71 -1.35 -1.19
N VAL A 91 -5.67 -0.71 -0.65
CA VAL A 91 -4.40 -1.34 -0.35
C VAL A 91 -4.42 -2.02 1.02
N TYR A 92 -3.97 -3.27 1.08
CA TYR A 92 -3.85 -4.03 2.34
C TYR A 92 -2.58 -4.86 2.39
N ALA A 93 -2.21 -5.27 3.60
CA ALA A 93 -1.03 -6.07 3.86
C ALA A 93 -1.41 -7.36 4.57
N GLN A 94 -0.91 -8.48 4.08
CA GLN A 94 -1.07 -9.77 4.73
C GLN A 94 0.20 -10.10 5.51
N MET A 95 0.04 -10.30 6.82
CA MET A 95 1.12 -10.66 7.72
C MET A 95 0.89 -12.07 8.28
N THR A 96 1.95 -12.87 8.34
CA THR A 96 1.94 -14.13 9.09
C THR A 96 2.74 -13.96 10.36
N LEU A 97 2.06 -14.08 11.50
CA LEU A 97 2.65 -13.86 12.83
C LEU A 97 2.77 -15.19 13.58
N GLN A 98 3.93 -15.42 14.19
CA GLN A 98 4.15 -16.55 15.10
C GLN A 98 4.31 -16.03 16.53
N PRO A 99 3.41 -16.37 17.47
CA PRO A 99 3.59 -16.04 18.88
C PRO A 99 4.88 -16.64 19.45
N VAL A 100 5.64 -15.87 20.22
CA VAL A 100 6.90 -16.31 20.83
C VAL A 100 6.94 -15.98 22.31
N ASN A 101 7.50 -16.91 23.10
CA ASN A 101 7.64 -16.76 24.56
C ASN A 101 9.04 -16.26 24.98
N LYS A 102 9.97 -16.14 24.04
CA LYS A 102 11.35 -15.70 24.26
C LYS A 102 11.78 -14.73 23.16
N TYR A 103 12.60 -13.76 23.53
CA TYR A 103 13.19 -12.81 22.60
C TYR A 103 14.38 -13.47 21.89
N ASP A 104 14.22 -13.74 20.60
CA ASP A 104 15.31 -14.15 19.73
C ASP A 104 16.23 -12.94 19.47
N ARG A 105 17.54 -13.09 19.70
CA ARG A 105 18.51 -11.99 19.52
C ARG A 105 18.51 -11.48 18.08
N ASP A 106 18.36 -12.38 17.11
CA ASP A 106 18.35 -12.01 15.69
C ASP A 106 17.07 -11.22 15.35
N ALA A 107 15.94 -11.60 15.95
CA ALA A 107 14.67 -10.88 15.77
C ALA A 107 14.69 -9.48 16.41
N MET A 108 15.40 -9.31 17.53
CA MET A 108 15.62 -7.98 18.13
C MET A 108 16.47 -7.07 17.23
N LEU A 109 17.55 -7.60 16.66
CA LEU A 109 18.39 -6.86 15.72
C LEU A 109 17.60 -6.48 14.45
N ALA A 110 16.79 -7.40 13.92
CA ALA A 110 15.91 -7.12 12.79
C ALA A 110 14.90 -5.99 13.09
N SER A 111 14.30 -5.98 14.29
CA SER A 111 13.43 -4.89 14.73
C SER A 111 14.16 -3.55 14.77
N GLU A 112 15.39 -3.50 15.30
CA GLU A 112 16.16 -2.26 15.40
C GLU A 112 16.56 -1.70 14.02
N LEU A 113 16.96 -2.58 13.09
CA LEU A 113 17.28 -2.19 11.72
C LEU A 113 16.04 -1.69 10.97
N GLY A 114 14.87 -2.28 11.22
CA GLY A 114 13.59 -1.89 10.62
C GLY A 114 13.16 -0.47 10.90
N LEU A 115 13.37 0.01 12.14
CA LEU A 115 13.01 1.37 12.56
C LEU A 115 13.73 2.46 11.74
N LYS A 116 14.87 2.12 11.12
CA LYS A 116 15.69 3.06 10.32
C LYS A 116 15.29 3.07 8.84
N GLN A 117 14.43 2.16 8.38
CA GLN A 117 14.10 1.96 6.97
C GLN A 117 12.73 2.53 6.60
N ASN A 118 12.35 3.72 7.08
CA ASN A 118 11.11 4.35 6.63
C ASN A 118 11.25 4.74 5.13
N LYS A 119 10.77 3.86 4.25
CA LYS A 119 10.88 3.95 2.79
C LYS A 119 9.67 4.68 2.18
N GLN A 120 9.24 5.80 2.77
CA GLN A 120 8.24 6.63 2.10
C GLN A 120 8.80 7.06 0.74
N PRO A 121 8.03 6.90 -0.36
CA PRO A 121 8.50 7.30 -1.67
C PRO A 121 8.85 8.79 -1.66
N VAL A 122 10.02 9.15 -2.16
CA VAL A 122 10.52 10.54 -2.07
C VAL A 122 9.96 11.44 -3.19
N GLU A 123 9.40 10.83 -4.24
CA GLU A 123 8.97 11.51 -5.47
C GLU A 123 7.56 11.08 -5.90
N PHE A 124 6.55 11.57 -5.18
CA PHE A 124 5.15 11.47 -5.60
C PHE A 124 4.39 12.74 -5.20
N PHE A 125 3.16 12.88 -5.71
CA PHE A 125 2.20 13.85 -5.23
C PHE A 125 0.83 13.21 -5.09
N CYS A 126 0.07 13.65 -4.09
CA CYS A 126 -1.34 13.28 -3.92
C CYS A 126 -2.19 14.55 -4.07
N LYS A 127 -3.29 14.45 -4.81
CA LYS A 127 -4.24 15.55 -5.01
C LYS A 127 -5.65 15.03 -4.77
N THR A 128 -6.36 15.68 -3.84
CA THR A 128 -7.81 15.54 -3.75
C THR A 128 -8.46 16.09 -5.02
N LEU A 129 -9.19 15.25 -5.73
CA LEU A 129 -9.87 15.65 -6.97
C LEU A 129 -10.91 16.73 -6.68
N THR A 130 -10.92 17.76 -7.53
CA THR A 130 -11.93 18.82 -7.52
C THR A 130 -13.05 18.47 -8.50
N ALA A 131 -14.21 19.16 -8.39
CA ALA A 131 -15.34 18.92 -9.29
C ALA A 131 -15.00 19.10 -10.79
N SER A 132 -14.05 19.97 -11.13
CA SER A 132 -13.60 20.12 -12.52
C SER A 132 -12.73 18.97 -12.99
N ASP A 133 -11.94 18.35 -12.10
CA ASP A 133 -11.07 17.21 -12.44
C ASP A 133 -11.90 15.96 -12.81
N THR A 134 -13.10 15.80 -12.24
CA THR A 134 -13.99 14.64 -12.50
C THR A 134 -15.07 14.91 -13.56
N SER A 135 -15.13 16.13 -14.10
CA SER A 135 -16.10 16.50 -15.13
C SER A 135 -15.70 15.96 -16.50
N THR A 136 -16.69 15.58 -17.32
CA THR A 136 -16.46 15.07 -18.69
C THR A 136 -15.93 16.12 -19.67
N HIS A 137 -16.03 17.40 -19.32
CA HIS A 137 -15.65 18.53 -20.17
C HIS A 137 -14.40 19.27 -19.67
N GLY A 138 -13.88 18.90 -18.50
CA GLY A 138 -12.67 19.48 -17.92
C GLY A 138 -11.43 18.62 -18.18
N GLY A 139 -10.40 18.84 -17.37
CA GLY A 139 -9.18 18.04 -17.34
C GLY A 139 -8.59 18.01 -15.94
N PHE A 140 -7.54 17.21 -15.76
CA PHE A 140 -6.84 17.10 -14.49
C PHE A 140 -5.81 18.24 -14.31
N SER A 141 -5.99 19.05 -13.28
CA SER A 141 -5.06 20.16 -13.00
C SER A 141 -3.93 19.72 -12.08
N VAL A 142 -2.68 19.79 -12.56
CA VAL A 142 -1.50 19.45 -11.76
C VAL A 142 -0.94 20.70 -11.07
N PRO A 143 -0.68 20.70 -9.75
CA PRO A 143 0.07 21.78 -9.12
C PRO A 143 1.45 21.95 -9.73
N ARG A 144 1.85 23.18 -10.08
CA ARG A 144 3.13 23.47 -10.75
C ARG A 144 4.34 22.78 -10.10
N ARG A 145 4.45 22.82 -8.77
CA ARG A 145 5.55 22.17 -8.02
C ARG A 145 5.61 20.66 -8.23
N ALA A 146 4.46 20.00 -8.36
CA ALA A 146 4.40 18.57 -8.67
C ALA A 146 4.80 18.32 -10.13
N ALA A 147 4.34 19.17 -11.04
CA ALA A 147 4.66 19.03 -12.45
C ALA A 147 6.16 19.14 -12.75
N GLU A 148 6.82 20.14 -12.17
CA GLU A 148 8.27 20.38 -12.33
C GLU A 148 9.13 19.28 -11.69
N LYS A 149 8.61 18.57 -10.68
CA LYS A 149 9.34 17.50 -9.97
C LYS A 149 9.17 16.12 -10.61
N ILE A 150 7.97 15.83 -11.13
CA ILE A 150 7.58 14.45 -11.47
C ILE A 150 7.52 14.21 -12.99
N PHE A 151 7.10 15.21 -13.77
CA PHE A 151 7.02 15.05 -15.22
C PHE A 151 8.35 15.42 -15.89
N LEU A 152 8.60 14.79 -17.04
CA LEU A 152 9.71 15.19 -17.90
C LEU A 152 9.53 16.65 -18.33
N GLY A 153 10.66 17.35 -18.49
CA GLY A 153 10.67 18.73 -18.97
C GLY A 153 9.94 18.86 -20.31
N LEU A 154 9.10 19.88 -20.43
CA LEU A 154 8.40 20.14 -21.69
C LEU A 154 9.41 20.60 -22.74
N TYR A 155 9.32 20.02 -23.94
CA TYR A 155 10.15 20.43 -25.07
C TYR A 155 9.77 21.85 -25.50
N ASP A 156 10.73 22.76 -25.53
CA ASP A 156 10.55 24.08 -26.12
C ASP A 156 10.77 23.97 -27.63
N ALA A 157 9.72 24.14 -28.44
CA ALA A 157 9.81 24.11 -29.90
C ALA A 157 10.70 25.25 -30.47
N THR A 158 11.11 26.21 -29.63
CA THR A 158 11.96 27.34 -30.01
C THR A 158 13.43 26.96 -30.23
N THR A 159 13.92 25.83 -29.69
CA THR A 159 15.34 25.44 -29.86
C THR A 159 15.69 24.91 -31.25
N ARG A 160 14.71 24.76 -32.17
CA ARG A 160 14.98 24.35 -33.56
C ARG A 160 15.32 25.52 -34.49
N SER A 161 14.97 26.77 -34.15
CA SER A 161 15.23 27.91 -35.06
C SER A 161 16.66 28.47 -34.97
N ARG A 162 17.48 28.03 -34.01
CA ARG A 162 18.86 28.52 -33.85
C ARG A 162 19.92 27.64 -34.52
N ALA A 163 19.55 26.46 -35.04
CA ALA A 163 20.50 25.56 -35.70
C ALA A 163 20.59 25.77 -37.23
N ASP A 164 19.59 26.39 -37.87
CA ASP A 164 19.54 26.53 -39.34
C ASP A 164 19.94 27.93 -39.87
N GLY A 165 20.51 28.79 -39.01
CA GLY A 165 20.76 30.21 -39.33
C GLY A 165 22.21 30.64 -39.62
N GLN A 166 23.19 29.72 -39.64
CA GLN A 166 24.58 30.06 -39.98
C GLN A 166 25.09 29.15 -41.10
N GLY A 167 24.92 29.61 -42.34
CA GLY A 167 25.55 28.95 -43.48
C GLY A 167 25.02 29.43 -44.82
N SER A 168 25.40 30.62 -45.26
CA SER A 168 25.72 30.94 -46.67
C SER A 168 26.30 32.34 -46.73
N SER A 169 27.63 32.41 -46.90
CA SER A 169 28.34 33.53 -47.54
C SER A 169 28.20 33.42 -49.05
#